data_AF-A0A2U8FX67-F1
#
_entry.id   AF-A0A2U8FX67-F1
#
_cell.length_a   1.000
_cell.length_b   1.000
_cell.length_c   1.000
_cell.angle_alpha   90.00
_cell.angle_beta   90.00
_cell.angle_gamma   90.00
#
_symmetry.space_group_name_H-M   'P 1'
#
loop_
_entity.id
_entity.type
_entity.pdbx_description
1 polymer ?
#
loop_
_entity_poly.entity_id
_entity_poly.type
_entity_poly.pdbx_seq_one_letter_code
_entity_poly.pdbx_strand_id
1 'polypeptide(L)'
;MNALSDSSHATPAAETPPWTCPYCALLCDHAQVDLADPPRLRGASCPRADGALAHLLPADNPEATQAWVKGTRASVAEALDVAAQWLSQSCRPLLGGLATDVAGARALYRLAACTHAVADHAHGQALHNAVRAQQDKGTFYTTLSEVLNRCDLLVCVGTQPAARYPLFYERCGIGRTDLPRRHVVYLGADLDPALPQGEHVHGEAQAVGAPLAPTLSELAACVRGHVAADARVAAWQPLVDRLRVARYPVFVWEPGMAGPHGELVGEALYRLVAELNVQGRATTLSLGGGEGAYAVNQAWTWLSGLPLRTEHSPAGLTHDPVRLACSRLLARGEVDLLLWVASFQPGLIPPDTSLPQIILGRPGLVRPEGDVVFIPVATPGIEAGGHLFRADGGVVLPLRPIRPSSLPTVAEVVEGLLQRLQALTGAPA
;
A
#
# COMPACT_ATOMS: atom_id res chain seq x y z
N MET A 1 37.41 -56.92 9.90
CA MET A 1 37.80 -55.65 9.23
C MET A 1 37.47 -55.83 7.76
N ASN A 2 36.50 -55.18 7.13
CA ASN A 2 35.75 -53.97 7.45
C ASN A 2 34.30 -54.14 6.99
N ALA A 3 33.37 -53.69 7.83
CA ALA A 3 31.99 -53.42 7.46
C ALA A 3 31.97 -52.18 6.56
N LEU A 4 31.32 -52.28 5.40
CA LEU A 4 30.97 -51.13 4.58
C LEU A 4 29.68 -50.54 5.16
N SER A 5 29.82 -49.36 5.72
CA SER A 5 28.75 -48.55 6.32
C SER A 5 27.78 -48.07 5.25
N ASP A 6 26.50 -48.37 5.43
CA ASP A 6 25.39 -47.67 4.79
C ASP A 6 25.48 -46.18 5.12
N SER A 7 25.77 -45.37 4.11
CA SER A 7 25.66 -43.92 4.21
C SER A 7 24.21 -43.56 3.87
N SER A 8 23.42 -43.33 4.92
CA SER A 8 22.11 -42.69 4.80
C SER A 8 22.31 -41.31 4.18
N HIS A 9 21.95 -41.18 2.90
CA HIS A 9 21.72 -39.87 2.30
C HIS A 9 20.51 -39.26 3.02
N ALA A 10 20.79 -38.42 4.03
CA ALA A 10 19.80 -37.51 4.57
C ALA A 10 19.31 -36.63 3.41
N THR A 11 18.05 -36.79 3.04
CA THR A 11 17.33 -35.84 2.19
C THR A 11 17.54 -34.44 2.80
N PRO A 12 18.06 -33.45 2.06
CA PRO A 12 18.16 -32.11 2.60
C PRO A 12 16.77 -31.68 3.08
N ALA A 13 16.67 -31.25 4.33
CA ALA A 13 15.44 -30.71 4.87
C ALA A 13 14.94 -29.66 3.89
N ALA A 14 13.73 -29.83 3.37
CA ALA A 14 13.15 -28.92 2.39
C ALA A 14 13.24 -27.50 2.95
N GLU A 15 14.08 -26.66 2.34
CA GLU A 15 14.23 -25.28 2.76
C GLU A 15 12.86 -24.61 2.66
N THR A 16 12.37 -24.06 3.76
CA THR A 16 11.11 -23.31 3.79
C THR A 16 11.20 -22.21 2.72
N PRO A 17 10.27 -22.17 1.75
CA PRO A 17 10.34 -21.18 0.69
C PRO A 17 10.29 -19.76 1.28
N PRO A 18 10.93 -18.77 0.61
CA PRO A 18 10.89 -17.40 1.09
C PRO A 18 9.44 -16.89 1.15
N TRP A 19 9.17 -16.12 2.20
CA TRP A 19 7.89 -15.51 2.48
C TRP A 19 7.85 -14.11 1.90
N THR A 20 6.78 -13.80 1.14
CA THR A 20 6.49 -12.44 0.70
C THR A 20 5.70 -11.72 1.79
N CYS A 21 6.33 -10.79 2.48
CA CYS A 21 5.74 -10.03 3.57
C CYS A 21 4.66 -9.04 3.04
N PRO A 22 3.39 -9.15 3.47
CA PRO A 22 2.29 -8.32 2.95
C PRO A 22 2.12 -6.97 3.66
N TYR A 23 2.96 -6.66 4.65
CA TYR A 23 2.66 -5.61 5.64
C TYR A 23 3.05 -4.19 5.23
N CYS A 24 3.96 -4.02 4.27
CA CYS A 24 4.26 -2.73 3.66
C CYS A 24 4.47 -2.90 2.16
N ALA A 25 4.51 -1.78 1.43
CA ALA A 25 4.57 -1.82 -0.02
C ALA A 25 5.90 -2.30 -0.62
N LEU A 26 6.93 -2.59 0.19
CA LEU A 26 8.16 -3.21 -0.30
C LEU A 26 7.99 -4.68 -0.69
N LEU A 27 6.98 -5.36 -0.13
CA LEU A 27 6.70 -6.78 -0.36
C LEU A 27 7.98 -7.62 -0.34
N CYS A 28 8.74 -7.53 0.74
CA CYS A 28 10.01 -8.22 0.89
C CYS A 28 9.81 -9.74 0.80
N ASP A 29 10.57 -10.38 -0.07
CA ASP A 29 10.41 -11.76 -0.52
C ASP A 29 11.68 -12.59 -0.32
N HIS A 30 12.52 -12.22 0.65
CA HIS A 30 13.77 -12.89 0.98
C HIS A 30 13.79 -13.48 2.41
N ALA A 31 12.87 -13.05 3.28
CA ALA A 31 12.78 -13.53 4.65
C ALA A 31 11.95 -14.81 4.73
N GLN A 32 11.99 -15.48 5.87
CA GLN A 32 11.15 -16.63 6.24
C GLN A 32 10.36 -16.28 7.50
N VAL A 33 9.32 -17.06 7.80
CA VAL A 33 8.60 -16.99 9.07
C VAL A 33 8.78 -18.30 9.83
N ASP A 34 9.24 -18.19 11.08
CA ASP A 34 9.19 -19.26 12.05
C ASP A 34 7.82 -19.26 12.71
N LEU A 35 7.11 -20.39 12.65
CA LEU A 35 5.77 -20.58 13.21
C LEU A 35 5.79 -20.94 14.71
N ALA A 36 6.84 -20.50 15.43
CA ALA A 36 6.82 -20.44 16.89
C ALA A 36 5.57 -19.70 17.40
N ASP A 37 5.27 -19.81 18.69
CA ASP A 37 4.20 -19.04 19.33
C ASP A 37 4.79 -17.94 20.22
N PRO A 38 4.70 -16.64 19.83
CA PRO A 38 4.13 -16.11 18.58
C PRO A 38 5.07 -16.25 17.37
N PRO A 39 4.55 -16.18 16.13
CA PRO A 39 5.36 -16.31 14.91
C PRO A 39 6.41 -15.20 14.80
N ARG A 40 7.58 -15.50 14.22
CA ARG A 40 8.71 -14.57 14.14
C ARG A 40 9.35 -14.51 12.77
N LEU A 41 9.85 -13.33 12.39
CA LEU A 41 10.61 -13.16 11.17
C LEU A 41 12.00 -13.79 11.31
N ARG A 42 12.46 -14.48 10.26
CA ARG A 42 13.81 -15.03 10.15
C ARG A 42 14.47 -14.56 8.85
N GLY A 43 15.75 -14.23 8.89
CA GLY A 43 16.53 -13.81 7.72
C GLY A 43 16.43 -12.33 7.38
N ALA A 44 15.70 -11.54 8.17
CA ALA A 44 15.67 -10.08 8.13
C ALA A 44 15.28 -9.52 9.50
N SER A 45 15.52 -8.23 9.75
CA SER A 45 15.04 -7.52 10.95
C SER A 45 14.10 -6.40 10.53
N CYS A 46 12.80 -6.58 10.74
CA CYS A 46 11.78 -5.62 10.32
C CYS A 46 10.72 -5.44 11.42
N PRO A 47 10.79 -4.32 12.19
CA PRO A 47 9.89 -4.11 13.33
C PRO A 47 8.41 -4.10 12.94
N ARG A 48 8.09 -3.69 11.71
CA ARG A 48 6.72 -3.71 11.18
C ARG A 48 6.20 -5.13 10.94
N ALA A 49 7.04 -6.02 10.41
CA ALA A 49 6.66 -7.40 10.19
C ALA A 49 6.57 -8.15 11.53
N ASP A 50 7.57 -7.98 12.40
CA ASP A 50 7.58 -8.59 13.74
C ASP A 50 6.37 -8.15 14.58
N GLY A 51 6.06 -6.84 14.58
CA GLY A 51 4.89 -6.32 15.27
C GLY A 51 3.58 -6.93 14.75
N ALA A 52 3.40 -7.02 13.42
CA ALA A 52 2.19 -7.58 12.85
C ALA A 52 2.05 -9.09 13.09
N LEU A 53 3.16 -9.85 13.05
CA LEU A 53 3.20 -11.27 13.38
C LEU A 53 2.89 -11.54 14.86
N ALA A 54 3.36 -10.68 15.78
CA ALA A 54 3.09 -10.79 17.21
C ALA A 54 1.60 -10.64 17.56
N HIS A 55 0.79 -10.03 16.69
CA HIS A 55 -0.66 -9.89 16.86
C HIS A 55 -1.48 -11.02 16.22
N LEU A 56 -0.86 -12.02 15.60
CA LEU A 56 -1.60 -13.15 15.04
C LEU A 56 -2.20 -14.00 16.16
N LEU A 57 -3.52 -14.17 16.14
CA LEU A 57 -4.19 -15.10 17.05
C LEU A 57 -3.78 -16.54 16.73
N PRO A 58 -3.69 -17.44 17.72
CA PRO A 58 -3.48 -18.86 17.50
C PRO A 58 -4.51 -19.44 16.51
N ALA A 59 -4.09 -20.37 15.66
CA ALA A 59 -4.94 -20.93 14.61
C ALA A 59 -6.15 -21.72 15.15
N ASP A 60 -6.04 -22.24 16.37
CA ASP A 60 -7.06 -22.98 17.10
C ASP A 60 -7.92 -22.09 18.01
N ASN A 61 -7.69 -20.77 18.04
CA ASN A 61 -8.49 -19.85 18.84
C ASN A 61 -9.93 -19.77 18.28
N PRO A 62 -10.96 -20.20 19.03
CA PRO A 62 -12.35 -20.17 18.57
C PRO A 62 -12.87 -18.75 18.27
N GLU A 63 -12.30 -17.71 18.90
CA GLU A 63 -12.66 -16.33 18.61
C GLU A 63 -12.10 -15.85 17.27
N ALA A 64 -11.08 -16.52 16.72
CA ALA A 64 -10.47 -16.09 15.47
C ALA A 64 -11.41 -16.26 14.27
N THR A 65 -12.33 -17.21 14.32
CA THR A 65 -13.29 -17.52 13.25
C THR A 65 -14.71 -17.03 13.55
N GLN A 66 -14.93 -16.38 14.69
CA GLN A 66 -16.25 -15.96 15.15
C GLN A 66 -16.74 -14.71 14.38
N ALA A 67 -17.86 -14.85 13.66
CA ALA A 67 -18.63 -13.73 13.13
C ALA A 67 -19.59 -13.18 14.19
N TRP A 68 -20.03 -11.95 14.00
CA TRP A 68 -20.88 -11.25 14.97
C TRP A 68 -21.90 -10.36 14.26
N VAL A 69 -23.10 -10.30 14.83
CA VAL A 69 -24.19 -9.43 14.39
C VAL A 69 -24.70 -8.67 15.60
N LYS A 70 -24.61 -7.34 15.57
CA LYS A 70 -25.07 -6.45 16.65
C LYS A 70 -24.59 -6.89 18.05
N GLY A 71 -23.31 -7.21 18.16
CA GLY A 71 -22.68 -7.66 19.41
C GLY A 71 -23.00 -9.11 19.84
N THR A 72 -23.81 -9.83 19.07
CA THR A 72 -24.16 -11.25 19.33
C THR A 72 -23.36 -12.17 18.41
N ARG A 73 -22.88 -13.31 18.93
CA ARG A 73 -22.19 -14.33 18.14
C ARG A 73 -23.11 -14.88 17.05
N ALA A 74 -22.60 -15.01 15.83
CA ALA A 74 -23.33 -15.53 14.68
C ALA A 74 -22.42 -16.43 13.83
N SER A 75 -23.02 -17.28 13.00
CA SER A 75 -22.31 -17.93 11.91
C SER A 75 -21.98 -16.93 10.79
N VAL A 76 -20.99 -17.28 9.96
CA VAL A 76 -20.67 -16.48 8.76
C VAL A 76 -21.89 -16.38 7.82
N ALA A 77 -22.68 -17.45 7.70
CA ALA A 77 -23.87 -17.45 6.85
C ALA A 77 -24.95 -16.46 7.35
N GLU A 78 -25.26 -16.46 8.65
CA GLU A 78 -26.20 -15.51 9.26
C GLU A 78 -25.71 -14.06 9.14
N ALA A 79 -24.41 -13.83 9.36
CA ALA A 79 -23.81 -12.51 9.19
C ALA A 79 -23.91 -12.02 7.74
N LEU A 80 -23.70 -12.90 6.75
CA LEU A 80 -23.88 -12.60 5.33
C LEU A 80 -25.34 -12.27 4.98
N ASP A 81 -26.31 -12.99 5.56
CA ASP A 81 -27.74 -12.74 5.32
C ASP A 81 -28.13 -11.33 5.81
N VAL A 82 -27.70 -10.97 7.02
CA VAL A 82 -27.96 -9.63 7.60
C VAL A 82 -27.24 -8.53 6.82
N ALA A 83 -25.97 -8.76 6.47
CA ALA A 83 -25.19 -7.82 5.67
C ALA A 83 -25.82 -7.57 4.28
N ALA A 84 -26.27 -8.63 3.60
CA ALA A 84 -26.95 -8.51 2.32
C ALA A 84 -28.29 -7.77 2.45
N GLN A 85 -29.05 -7.99 3.53
CA GLN A 85 -30.27 -7.25 3.81
C GLN A 85 -30.00 -5.75 3.97
N TRP A 86 -28.99 -5.37 4.76
CA TRP A 86 -28.63 -3.96 4.97
C TRP A 86 -28.16 -3.30 3.66
N LEU A 87 -27.33 -4.00 2.88
CA LEU A 87 -26.89 -3.53 1.56
C LEU A 87 -28.07 -3.34 0.59
N SER A 88 -29.06 -4.24 0.61
CA SER A 88 -30.25 -4.14 -0.26
C SER A 88 -31.16 -2.94 0.08
N GLN A 89 -31.07 -2.44 1.31
CA GLN A 89 -31.87 -1.32 1.82
C GLN A 89 -31.12 0.03 1.72
N SER A 90 -29.80 -0.02 1.54
CA SER A 90 -28.94 1.16 1.40
C SER A 90 -29.15 1.81 0.04
N CYS A 91 -29.35 3.13 0.05
CA CYS A 91 -29.47 3.95 -1.15
C CYS A 91 -28.10 4.36 -1.68
N ARG A 92 -27.10 4.51 -0.81
CA ARG A 92 -25.75 4.92 -1.20
C ARG A 92 -24.68 4.38 -0.25
N PRO A 93 -24.32 3.08 -0.40
CA PRO A 93 -23.31 2.47 0.45
C PRO A 93 -21.90 3.01 0.14
N LEU A 94 -21.05 3.02 1.16
CA LEU A 94 -19.62 3.32 1.05
C LEU A 94 -18.81 2.05 1.30
N LEU A 95 -17.99 1.66 0.33
CA LEU A 95 -16.95 0.65 0.47
C LEU A 95 -15.66 1.34 0.90
N GLY A 96 -15.37 1.29 2.20
CA GLY A 96 -14.20 1.88 2.84
C GLY A 96 -13.14 0.85 3.23
N GLY A 97 -11.98 1.33 3.64
CA GLY A 97 -10.86 0.48 4.07
C GLY A 97 -10.16 -0.11 2.86
N LEU A 98 -10.85 -1.00 2.16
CA LEU A 98 -10.44 -1.72 0.96
C LEU A 98 -9.07 -2.40 1.10
N ALA A 99 -8.65 -2.71 2.31
CA ALA A 99 -7.35 -3.34 2.54
C ALA A 99 -7.47 -4.83 2.26
N THR A 100 -7.16 -5.21 1.01
CA THR A 100 -7.31 -6.57 0.49
C THR A 100 -6.36 -6.83 -0.70
N ASP A 101 -6.37 -8.04 -1.23
CA ASP A 101 -5.57 -8.44 -2.39
C ASP A 101 -6.31 -8.21 -3.72
N VAL A 102 -5.69 -8.58 -4.85
CA VAL A 102 -6.31 -8.43 -6.18
C VAL A 102 -7.64 -9.20 -6.29
N ALA A 103 -7.76 -10.39 -5.72
CA ALA A 103 -8.99 -11.17 -5.81
C ALA A 103 -10.14 -10.49 -5.04
N GLY A 104 -9.86 -10.05 -3.81
CA GLY A 104 -10.80 -9.26 -3.02
C GLY A 104 -11.20 -7.96 -3.72
N ALA A 105 -10.25 -7.24 -4.31
CA ALA A 105 -10.52 -6.00 -5.04
C ALA A 105 -11.46 -6.21 -6.24
N ARG A 106 -11.26 -7.29 -7.01
CA ARG A 106 -12.16 -7.63 -8.15
C ARG A 106 -13.58 -7.96 -7.69
N ALA A 107 -13.71 -8.68 -6.59
CA ALA A 107 -15.03 -9.00 -6.02
C ALA A 107 -15.72 -7.72 -5.50
N LEU A 108 -14.99 -6.88 -4.77
CA LEU A 108 -15.50 -5.60 -4.26
C LEU A 108 -15.91 -4.64 -5.39
N TYR A 109 -15.22 -4.64 -6.52
CA TYR A 109 -15.63 -3.88 -7.71
C TYR A 109 -17.01 -4.33 -8.22
N ARG A 110 -17.24 -5.65 -8.32
CA ARG A 110 -18.56 -6.18 -8.70
C ARG A 110 -19.64 -5.80 -7.69
N LEU A 111 -19.33 -5.87 -6.39
CA LEU A 111 -20.24 -5.43 -5.34
C LEU A 111 -20.58 -3.94 -5.50
N ALA A 112 -19.58 -3.09 -5.74
CA ALA A 112 -19.79 -1.66 -5.96
C ALA A 112 -20.70 -1.38 -7.16
N ALA A 113 -20.49 -2.11 -8.25
CA ALA A 113 -21.32 -1.99 -9.45
C ALA A 113 -22.77 -2.43 -9.20
N CYS A 114 -22.97 -3.50 -8.42
CA CYS A 114 -24.28 -4.04 -8.08
C CYS A 114 -25.07 -3.13 -7.13
N THR A 115 -24.40 -2.48 -6.18
CA THR A 115 -25.05 -1.68 -5.12
C THR A 115 -24.93 -0.16 -5.33
N HIS A 116 -24.38 0.28 -6.46
CA HIS A 116 -24.06 1.69 -6.72
C HIS A 116 -23.18 2.33 -5.63
N ALA A 117 -22.35 1.51 -4.97
CA ALA A 117 -21.51 1.98 -3.88
C ALA A 117 -20.40 2.89 -4.39
N VAL A 118 -20.02 3.85 -3.56
CA VAL A 118 -18.76 4.58 -3.73
C VAL A 118 -17.65 3.78 -3.05
N ALA A 119 -16.48 3.68 -3.69
CA ALA A 119 -15.34 2.95 -3.15
C ALA A 119 -14.11 3.86 -2.97
N ASP A 120 -13.55 3.87 -1.76
CA ASP A 120 -12.30 4.58 -1.45
C ASP A 120 -11.48 3.81 -0.41
N HIS A 121 -10.17 3.72 -0.62
CA HIS A 121 -9.27 3.01 0.29
C HIS A 121 -9.02 3.85 1.54
N ALA A 122 -8.65 3.23 2.66
CA ALA A 122 -8.14 3.93 3.85
C ALA A 122 -6.89 4.80 3.58
N HIS A 123 -6.24 4.62 2.43
CA HIS A 123 -5.07 5.37 1.96
C HIS A 123 -5.42 6.16 0.69
N GLY A 124 -6.71 6.39 0.45
CA GLY A 124 -7.24 7.03 -0.74
C GLY A 124 -6.65 8.41 -0.99
N GLN A 125 -6.37 9.19 0.07
CA GLN A 125 -5.72 10.50 -0.10
C GLN A 125 -4.28 10.36 -0.61
N ALA A 126 -3.51 9.41 -0.08
CA ALA A 126 -2.15 9.15 -0.54
C ALA A 126 -2.16 8.67 -2.01
N LEU A 127 -3.08 7.77 -2.36
CA LEU A 127 -3.27 7.34 -3.75
C LEU A 127 -3.65 8.52 -4.65
N HIS A 128 -4.60 9.36 -4.23
CA HIS A 128 -5.04 10.52 -4.98
C HIS A 128 -3.89 11.48 -5.28
N ASN A 129 -3.05 11.79 -4.30
CA ASN A 129 -1.90 12.67 -4.48
C ASN A 129 -0.98 12.18 -5.62
N ALA A 130 -0.74 10.87 -5.72
CA ALA A 130 0.08 10.29 -6.79
C ALA A 130 -0.66 10.22 -8.14
N VAL A 131 -1.88 9.68 -8.12
CA VAL A 131 -2.68 9.43 -9.34
C VAL A 131 -3.02 10.75 -10.02
N ARG A 132 -3.38 11.79 -9.26
CA ARG A 132 -3.71 13.10 -9.81
C ARG A 132 -2.50 13.73 -10.51
N ALA A 133 -1.35 13.73 -9.85
CA ALA A 133 -0.10 14.23 -10.42
C ALA A 133 0.28 13.47 -11.71
N GLN A 134 0.11 12.14 -11.71
CA GLN A 134 0.36 11.30 -12.88
C GLN A 134 -0.61 11.59 -14.04
N GLN A 135 -1.90 11.78 -13.75
CA GLN A 135 -2.90 12.10 -14.78
C GLN A 135 -2.63 13.46 -15.44
N ASP A 136 -2.18 14.45 -14.68
CA ASP A 136 -1.96 15.81 -15.19
C ASP A 136 -0.60 16.01 -15.88
N LYS A 137 0.45 15.26 -15.48
CA LYS A 137 1.83 15.47 -15.95
C LYS A 137 2.53 14.25 -16.53
N GLY A 138 1.92 13.06 -16.44
CA GLY A 138 2.64 11.82 -16.64
C GLY A 138 3.66 11.56 -15.53
N THR A 139 4.52 10.57 -15.71
CA THR A 139 5.50 10.14 -14.70
C THR A 139 6.64 9.36 -15.34
N PHE A 140 7.81 9.39 -14.70
CA PHE A 140 9.00 8.64 -15.08
C PHE A 140 9.33 7.66 -13.95
N TYR A 141 8.86 6.42 -14.04
CA TYR A 141 9.07 5.41 -12.98
C TYR A 141 10.42 4.71 -13.08
N THR A 142 10.85 4.16 -11.95
CA THR A 142 11.92 3.17 -11.84
C THR A 142 11.46 1.99 -10.99
N THR A 143 12.27 0.92 -10.96
CA THR A 143 12.05 -0.25 -10.10
C THR A 143 13.07 -0.36 -9.00
N LEU A 144 12.77 -1.09 -7.91
CA LEU A 144 13.75 -1.33 -6.86
C LEU A 144 15.01 -2.01 -7.42
N SER A 145 14.87 -2.85 -8.46
CA SER A 145 16.00 -3.46 -9.15
C SER A 145 16.82 -2.47 -9.97
N GLU A 146 16.18 -1.50 -10.62
CA GLU A 146 16.89 -0.41 -11.31
C GLU A 146 17.61 0.51 -10.30
N VAL A 147 16.97 0.84 -9.16
CA VAL A 147 17.61 1.58 -8.07
C VAL A 147 18.84 0.82 -7.56
N LEU A 148 18.68 -0.47 -7.24
CA LEU A 148 19.76 -1.34 -6.76
C LEU A 148 20.99 -1.29 -7.67
N ASN A 149 20.77 -1.42 -8.98
CA ASN A 149 21.87 -1.61 -9.93
C ASN A 149 22.43 -0.30 -10.51
N ARG A 150 21.61 0.76 -10.65
CA ARG A 150 21.98 1.95 -11.44
C ARG A 150 22.06 3.25 -10.65
N CYS A 151 21.23 3.41 -9.61
CA CYS A 151 21.10 4.68 -8.88
C CYS A 151 22.44 5.14 -8.31
N ASP A 152 22.98 6.28 -8.72
CA ASP A 152 24.18 6.87 -8.11
C ASP A 152 23.86 8.05 -7.18
N LEU A 153 22.72 8.69 -7.39
CA LEU A 153 22.17 9.75 -6.54
C LEU A 153 20.71 9.45 -6.16
N LEU A 154 20.44 9.27 -4.88
CA LEU A 154 19.11 9.09 -4.33
C LEU A 154 18.66 10.40 -3.65
N VAL A 155 17.55 10.98 -4.08
CA VAL A 155 16.98 12.20 -3.48
C VAL A 155 15.67 11.87 -2.80
N CYS A 156 15.67 11.81 -1.47
CA CYS A 156 14.48 11.60 -0.64
C CYS A 156 13.75 12.94 -0.44
N VAL A 157 12.58 13.10 -1.06
CA VAL A 157 11.81 14.35 -1.06
C VAL A 157 10.80 14.34 0.08
N GLY A 158 11.07 15.13 1.12
CA GLY A 158 10.17 15.31 2.26
C GLY A 158 9.90 14.04 3.06
N THR A 159 10.78 13.04 2.98
CA THR A 159 10.55 11.73 3.59
C THR A 159 11.84 11.10 4.11
N GLN A 160 11.69 10.30 5.17
CA GLN A 160 12.68 9.35 5.67
C GLN A 160 12.14 7.94 5.39
N PRO A 161 12.54 7.29 4.28
CA PRO A 161 11.93 6.05 3.83
C PRO A 161 11.86 4.94 4.88
N ALA A 162 12.89 4.75 5.70
CA ALA A 162 12.94 3.63 6.64
C ALA A 162 11.92 3.75 7.78
N ALA A 163 11.40 4.95 8.05
CA ALA A 163 10.38 5.16 9.07
C ALA A 163 9.09 4.35 8.79
N ARG A 164 8.73 4.18 7.51
CA ARG A 164 7.55 3.40 7.08
C ARG A 164 7.88 2.12 6.32
N TYR A 165 9.11 2.04 5.80
CA TYR A 165 9.64 0.94 4.99
C TYR A 165 10.99 0.49 5.53
N PRO A 166 11.05 -0.23 6.67
CA PRO A 166 12.31 -0.47 7.40
C PRO A 166 13.44 -1.10 6.58
N LEU A 167 13.10 -1.94 5.59
CA LEU A 167 14.07 -2.61 4.71
C LEU A 167 14.33 -1.85 3.40
N PHE A 168 13.98 -0.56 3.30
CA PHE A 168 14.10 0.22 2.07
C PHE A 168 15.56 0.30 1.58
N TYR A 169 16.50 0.67 2.45
CA TYR A 169 17.92 0.80 2.09
C TYR A 169 18.52 -0.54 1.69
N GLU A 170 18.18 -1.62 2.40
CA GLU A 170 18.59 -2.97 2.06
C GLU A 170 18.11 -3.37 0.66
N ARG A 171 16.82 -3.13 0.35
CA ARG A 171 16.23 -3.42 -0.97
C ARG A 171 16.84 -2.60 -2.10
N CYS A 172 17.29 -1.39 -1.79
CA CYS A 172 18.00 -0.52 -2.73
C CYS A 172 19.51 -0.79 -2.78
N GLY A 173 20.03 -1.73 -1.97
CA GLY A 173 21.46 -2.03 -1.85
C GLY A 173 22.32 -0.88 -1.36
N ILE A 174 21.73 0.10 -0.68
CA ILE A 174 22.48 1.20 -0.07
C ILE A 174 23.33 0.63 1.07
N GLY A 175 24.62 0.94 1.10
CA GLY A 175 25.57 0.40 2.08
C GLY A 175 26.25 -0.91 1.67
N ARG A 176 25.86 -1.53 0.55
CA ARG A 176 26.54 -2.71 0.02
C ARG A 176 27.90 -2.34 -0.60
N THR A 177 28.95 -3.02 -0.16
CA THR A 177 30.34 -2.77 -0.61
C THR A 177 30.62 -3.32 -2.01
N ASP A 178 29.84 -4.31 -2.46
CA ASP A 178 29.91 -4.88 -3.81
C ASP A 178 29.18 -4.03 -4.86
N LEU A 179 28.51 -2.94 -4.44
CA LEU A 179 27.85 -1.98 -5.31
C LEU A 179 28.58 -0.62 -5.32
N PRO A 180 28.41 0.19 -6.38
CA PRO A 180 29.02 1.51 -6.45
C PRO A 180 28.54 2.41 -5.31
N ARG A 181 29.38 3.37 -4.93
CA ARG A 181 29.04 4.35 -3.89
C ARG A 181 27.75 5.10 -4.22
N ARG A 182 26.98 5.40 -3.18
CA ARG A 182 25.66 6.04 -3.29
C ARG A 182 25.67 7.37 -2.54
N HIS A 183 25.22 8.43 -3.19
CA HIS A 183 24.93 9.70 -2.53
C HIS A 183 23.44 9.76 -2.23
N VAL A 184 23.06 9.99 -0.98
CA VAL A 184 21.68 10.16 -0.54
C VAL A 184 21.47 11.59 -0.04
N VAL A 185 20.54 12.31 -0.65
CA VAL A 185 20.15 13.68 -0.29
C VAL A 185 18.73 13.67 0.27
N TYR A 186 18.53 14.18 1.47
CA TYR A 186 17.20 14.40 2.06
C TYR A 186 16.78 15.83 1.81
N LEU A 187 15.84 16.05 0.88
CA LEU A 187 15.33 17.38 0.54
C LEU A 187 14.11 17.70 1.40
N GLY A 188 14.27 18.63 2.34
CA GLY A 188 13.19 19.03 3.25
C GLY A 188 12.84 18.00 4.31
N ALA A 189 13.80 17.13 4.64
CA ALA A 189 13.73 16.18 5.74
C ALA A 189 15.12 16.04 6.37
N ASP A 190 15.17 15.63 7.64
CA ASP A 190 16.42 15.27 8.31
C ASP A 190 16.98 13.95 7.77
N LEU A 191 18.26 13.69 8.02
CA LEU A 191 18.86 12.39 7.68
C LEU A 191 18.06 11.27 8.34
N ASP A 192 17.74 10.24 7.56
CA ASP A 192 17.12 9.03 8.08
C ASP A 192 18.09 8.32 9.04
N PRO A 193 17.71 8.10 10.31
CA PRO A 193 18.56 7.40 11.27
C PRO A 193 18.97 5.98 10.84
N ALA A 194 18.18 5.37 9.96
CA ALA A 194 18.47 4.02 9.44
C ALA A 194 19.36 4.03 8.20
N LEU A 195 19.83 5.19 7.71
CA LEU A 195 20.78 5.23 6.60
C LEU A 195 22.07 4.50 6.99
N PRO A 196 22.51 3.49 6.22
CA PRO A 196 23.75 2.78 6.51
C PRO A 196 24.96 3.71 6.55
N GLN A 197 25.82 3.53 7.55
CA GLN A 197 27.07 4.26 7.70
C GLN A 197 28.21 3.52 7.01
N GLY A 198 29.15 4.23 6.39
CA GLY A 198 30.36 3.66 5.80
C GLY A 198 30.84 4.40 4.55
N GLU A 199 32.01 4.04 4.04
CA GLU A 199 32.67 4.75 2.92
C GLU A 199 31.90 4.69 1.59
N HIS A 200 30.95 3.75 1.45
CA HIS A 200 30.14 3.57 0.25
C HIS A 200 28.85 4.38 0.24
N VAL A 201 28.54 5.10 1.32
CA VAL A 201 27.31 5.89 1.45
C VAL A 201 27.66 7.29 1.95
N HIS A 202 27.23 8.31 1.21
CA HIS A 202 27.28 9.69 1.67
C HIS A 202 25.86 10.20 1.84
N GLY A 203 25.49 10.57 3.06
CA GLY A 203 24.18 11.14 3.38
C GLY A 203 24.29 12.63 3.72
N GLU A 204 23.41 13.44 3.16
CA GLU A 204 23.26 14.85 3.55
C GLU A 204 21.80 15.27 3.58
N ALA A 205 21.47 16.24 4.44
CA ALA A 205 20.17 16.87 4.46
C ALA A 205 20.27 18.28 3.88
N GLN A 206 19.33 18.61 3.00
CA GLN A 206 19.14 19.93 2.42
C GLN A 206 17.86 20.52 3.00
N ALA A 207 18.04 21.46 3.94
CA ALA A 207 16.93 22.19 4.52
C ALA A 207 16.19 23.01 3.44
N VAL A 208 14.88 23.14 3.61
CA VAL A 208 14.00 23.93 2.74
C VAL A 208 13.26 24.96 3.58
N GLY A 209 13.29 26.22 3.17
CA GLY A 209 12.58 27.32 3.85
C GLY A 209 11.14 27.52 3.41
N ALA A 210 10.66 26.70 2.46
CA ALA A 210 9.35 26.81 1.83
C ALA A 210 8.71 25.42 1.71
N PRO A 211 7.38 25.33 1.47
CA PRO A 211 6.73 24.05 1.18
C PRO A 211 7.39 23.30 0.01
N LEU A 212 7.22 21.98 -0.06
CA LEU A 212 7.93 21.14 -1.02
C LEU A 212 7.61 21.48 -2.49
N ALA A 213 6.33 21.70 -2.84
CA ALA A 213 5.91 22.00 -4.21
C ALA A 213 6.59 23.27 -4.81
N PRO A 214 6.58 24.44 -4.13
CA PRO A 214 7.31 25.61 -4.64
C PRO A 214 8.83 25.39 -4.63
N THR A 215 9.39 24.66 -3.66
CA THR A 215 10.81 24.31 -3.61
C THR A 215 11.24 23.49 -4.84
N LEU A 216 10.47 22.46 -5.18
CA LEU A 216 10.71 21.63 -6.37
C LEU A 216 10.58 22.44 -7.67
N SER A 217 9.61 23.36 -7.72
CA SER A 217 9.42 24.24 -8.87
C SER A 217 10.60 25.21 -9.07
N GLU A 218 11.15 25.73 -7.97
CA GLU A 218 12.36 26.55 -7.97
C GLU A 218 13.58 25.74 -8.43
N LEU A 219 13.76 24.53 -7.90
CA LEU A 219 14.82 23.63 -8.33
C LEU A 219 14.72 23.32 -9.83
N ALA A 220 13.51 23.09 -10.35
CA ALA A 220 13.27 22.88 -11.78
C ALA A 220 13.61 24.13 -12.63
N ALA A 221 13.42 25.34 -12.10
CA ALA A 221 13.86 26.57 -12.76
C ALA A 221 15.39 26.69 -12.78
N CYS A 222 16.06 26.31 -11.69
CA CYS A 222 17.53 26.28 -11.60
C CYS A 222 18.14 25.26 -12.58
N VAL A 223 17.54 24.06 -12.68
CA VAL A 223 17.96 23.03 -13.65
C VAL A 223 17.91 23.54 -15.09
N ARG A 224 16.83 24.25 -15.47
CA ARG A 224 16.68 24.88 -16.79
C ARG A 224 17.62 26.06 -17.05
N GLY A 225 18.21 26.64 -16.01
CA GLY A 225 18.99 27.88 -16.12
C GLY A 225 18.13 29.14 -16.29
N HIS A 226 16.85 29.10 -15.92
CA HIS A 226 15.90 30.22 -16.06
C HIS A 226 15.72 30.97 -14.73
N VAL A 227 16.82 31.35 -14.08
CA VAL A 227 16.78 32.01 -12.77
C VAL A 227 17.77 33.18 -12.73
N ALA A 228 17.32 34.31 -12.18
CA ALA A 228 18.21 35.41 -11.86
C ALA A 228 19.19 34.96 -10.75
N ALA A 229 20.42 35.49 -10.77
CA ALA A 229 21.42 35.21 -9.74
C ALA A 229 21.01 35.85 -8.41
N ASP A 230 20.23 35.11 -7.61
CA ASP A 230 19.85 35.44 -6.23
C ASP A 230 20.58 34.49 -5.27
N ALA A 231 20.90 34.95 -4.06
CA ALA A 231 21.47 34.13 -2.99
C ALA A 231 20.63 32.87 -2.70
N ARG A 232 19.30 32.95 -2.84
CA ARG A 232 18.41 31.79 -2.69
C ARG A 232 18.65 30.72 -3.75
N VAL A 233 18.87 31.14 -5.00
CA VAL A 233 19.19 30.26 -6.13
C VAL A 233 20.59 29.67 -5.98
N ALA A 234 21.54 30.47 -5.47
CA ALA A 234 22.91 30.01 -5.21
C ALA A 234 22.95 28.84 -4.21
N ALA A 235 22.03 28.78 -3.24
CA ALA A 235 21.92 27.67 -2.31
C ALA A 235 21.54 26.34 -2.99
N TRP A 236 20.85 26.38 -4.14
CA TRP A 236 20.50 25.17 -4.91
C TRP A 236 21.63 24.67 -5.80
N GLN A 237 22.61 25.52 -6.12
CA GLN A 237 23.65 25.21 -7.10
C GLN A 237 24.39 23.90 -6.81
N PRO A 238 24.80 23.59 -5.56
CA PRO A 238 25.46 22.31 -5.26
C PRO A 238 24.59 21.08 -5.56
N LEU A 239 23.28 21.17 -5.33
CA LEU A 239 22.36 20.07 -5.68
C LEU A 239 22.12 19.99 -7.19
N VAL A 240 21.97 21.14 -7.86
CA VAL A 240 21.82 21.20 -9.33
C VAL A 240 23.03 20.62 -10.04
N ASP A 241 24.24 20.95 -9.61
CA ASP A 241 25.47 20.42 -10.19
C ASP A 241 25.55 18.90 -10.03
N ARG A 242 25.23 18.40 -8.83
CA ARG A 242 25.13 16.95 -8.57
C ARG A 242 24.09 16.27 -9.44
N LEU A 243 22.90 16.85 -9.58
CA LEU A 243 21.84 16.31 -10.43
C LEU A 243 22.24 16.26 -11.91
N ARG A 244 23.01 17.24 -12.40
CA ARG A 244 23.47 17.29 -13.79
C ARG A 244 24.54 16.26 -14.11
N VAL A 245 25.42 15.93 -13.17
CA VAL A 245 26.49 14.94 -13.36
C VAL A 245 26.08 13.51 -13.00
N ALA A 246 24.99 13.34 -12.24
CA ALA A 246 24.47 12.03 -11.88
C ALA A 246 24.01 11.25 -13.12
N ARG A 247 24.39 9.97 -13.19
CA ARG A 247 24.05 9.09 -14.32
C ARG A 247 22.62 8.55 -14.23
N TYR A 248 22.15 8.29 -13.01
CA TYR A 248 20.82 7.77 -12.75
C TYR A 248 20.29 8.33 -11.42
N PRO A 249 19.96 9.64 -11.35
CA PRO A 249 19.33 10.20 -10.18
C PRO A 249 17.91 9.64 -9.99
N VAL A 250 17.61 9.21 -8.78
CA VAL A 250 16.30 8.66 -8.38
C VAL A 250 15.71 9.55 -7.30
N PHE A 251 14.52 10.08 -7.56
CA PHE A 251 13.76 10.82 -6.57
C PHE A 251 12.78 9.90 -5.86
N VAL A 252 12.97 9.73 -4.56
CA VAL A 252 12.11 8.93 -3.69
C VAL A 252 11.15 9.86 -2.98
N TRP A 253 9.86 9.60 -3.06
CA TRP A 253 8.86 10.37 -2.32
C TRP A 253 7.72 9.46 -1.86
N GLU A 254 7.01 9.90 -0.82
CA GLU A 254 5.83 9.20 -0.34
C GLU A 254 4.62 10.15 -0.42
N PRO A 255 3.66 9.90 -1.34
CA PRO A 255 2.50 10.76 -1.54
C PRO A 255 1.67 10.97 -0.27
N GLY A 256 1.64 9.96 0.63
CA GLY A 256 0.96 10.04 1.92
C GLY A 256 1.68 10.90 2.97
N MET A 257 2.92 11.33 2.71
CA MET A 257 3.72 12.21 3.56
C MET A 257 3.88 13.61 2.97
N ALA A 258 3.36 13.86 1.76
CA ALA A 258 3.50 15.14 1.06
C ALA A 258 2.70 16.30 1.71
N GLY A 259 1.92 16.02 2.75
CA GLY A 259 1.09 17.01 3.45
C GLY A 259 -0.16 17.44 2.66
N PRO A 260 -0.79 18.55 3.06
CA PRO A 260 -1.89 19.15 2.30
C PRO A 260 -1.46 19.47 0.86
N HIS A 261 -2.36 19.25 -0.09
CA HIS A 261 -2.09 19.45 -1.51
C HIS A 261 -0.90 18.64 -2.05
N GLY A 262 -0.74 17.41 -1.56
CA GLY A 262 0.36 16.52 -1.96
C GLY A 262 0.39 16.23 -3.48
N GLU A 263 -0.74 16.35 -4.17
CA GLU A 263 -0.82 16.30 -5.63
C GLU A 263 0.09 17.36 -6.30
N LEU A 264 0.19 18.57 -5.73
CA LEU A 264 1.06 19.63 -6.25
C LEU A 264 2.55 19.32 -6.04
N VAL A 265 2.88 18.61 -4.96
CA VAL A 265 4.25 18.12 -4.71
C VAL A 265 4.63 17.11 -5.80
N GLY A 266 3.72 16.17 -6.09
CA GLY A 266 3.90 15.19 -7.18
C GLY A 266 4.06 15.86 -8.54
N GLU A 267 3.20 16.81 -8.89
CA GLU A 267 3.30 17.53 -10.16
C GLU A 267 4.61 18.30 -10.30
N ALA A 268 5.03 19.01 -9.25
CA ALA A 268 6.29 19.75 -9.25
C ALA A 268 7.50 18.80 -9.34
N LEU A 269 7.44 17.65 -8.69
CA LEU A 269 8.47 16.61 -8.77
C LEU A 269 8.57 16.02 -10.19
N TYR A 270 7.45 15.63 -10.79
CA TYR A 270 7.42 15.08 -12.14
C TYR A 270 7.89 16.09 -13.18
N ARG A 271 7.57 17.37 -12.99
CA ARG A 271 8.12 18.44 -13.81
C ARG A 271 9.64 18.54 -13.66
N LEU A 272 10.19 18.59 -12.44
CA LEU A 272 11.63 18.61 -12.22
C LEU A 272 12.33 17.44 -12.91
N VAL A 273 11.79 16.24 -12.78
CA VAL A 273 12.32 15.04 -13.42
C VAL A 273 12.22 15.12 -14.95
N ALA A 274 11.14 15.68 -15.50
CA ALA A 274 11.02 15.93 -16.93
C ALA A 274 12.11 16.89 -17.44
N GLU A 275 12.39 17.97 -16.72
CA GLU A 275 13.45 18.93 -17.08
C GLU A 275 14.85 18.27 -17.06
N LEU A 276 15.13 17.44 -16.06
CA LEU A 276 16.39 16.69 -16.00
C LEU A 276 16.53 15.68 -17.15
N ASN A 277 15.43 15.07 -17.59
CA ASN A 277 15.41 14.11 -18.69
C ASN A 277 15.59 14.71 -20.08
N VAL A 278 15.67 16.05 -20.21
CA VAL A 278 16.05 16.68 -21.49
C VAL A 278 17.48 16.32 -21.89
N GLN A 279 18.38 16.17 -20.91
CA GLN A 279 19.81 15.88 -21.16
C GLN A 279 20.35 14.67 -20.36
N GLY A 280 19.59 14.15 -19.39
CA GLY A 280 20.00 13.04 -18.54
C GLY A 280 18.95 11.94 -18.43
N ARG A 281 19.08 11.10 -17.39
CA ARG A 281 18.11 10.03 -17.08
C ARG A 281 17.72 10.06 -15.61
N ALA A 282 16.74 10.89 -15.27
CA ALA A 282 16.17 10.98 -13.94
C ALA A 282 14.88 10.16 -13.82
N THR A 283 14.64 9.58 -12.65
CA THR A 283 13.42 8.78 -12.41
C THR A 283 12.84 9.06 -11.02
N THR A 284 11.59 8.63 -10.82
CA THR A 284 10.89 8.68 -9.55
C THR A 284 10.59 7.27 -9.05
N LEU A 285 10.76 7.08 -7.74
CA LEU A 285 10.28 5.93 -7.01
C LEU A 285 9.24 6.43 -6.00
N SER A 286 7.97 6.13 -6.26
CA SER A 286 6.88 6.51 -5.37
C SER A 286 6.67 5.40 -4.35
N LEU A 287 6.95 5.68 -3.08
CA LEU A 287 6.58 4.78 -1.99
C LEU A 287 5.10 4.94 -1.66
N GLY A 288 4.51 3.97 -0.97
CA GLY A 288 3.07 3.91 -0.72
C GLY A 288 2.44 2.66 -1.32
N GLY A 289 1.13 2.51 -1.17
CA GLY A 289 0.43 1.32 -1.65
C GLY A 289 0.32 0.16 -0.65
N GLY A 290 0.69 0.39 0.61
CA GLY A 290 0.51 -0.56 1.71
C GLY A 290 -0.97 -0.94 1.92
N GLU A 291 -1.21 -1.99 2.70
CA GLU A 291 -2.55 -2.58 2.90
C GLU A 291 -3.22 -3.05 1.59
N GLY A 292 -2.49 -3.18 0.48
CA GLY A 292 -3.04 -3.50 -0.83
C GLY A 292 -3.64 -2.32 -1.59
N ALA A 293 -3.48 -1.09 -1.08
CA ALA A 293 -4.03 0.12 -1.70
C ALA A 293 -3.68 0.26 -3.19
N TYR A 294 -2.43 -0.05 -3.56
CA TYR A 294 -2.02 0.01 -4.95
C TYR A 294 -2.62 -1.13 -5.79
N ALA A 295 -2.71 -2.34 -5.24
CA ALA A 295 -3.36 -3.48 -5.90
C ALA A 295 -4.85 -3.21 -6.20
N VAL A 296 -5.57 -2.62 -5.24
CA VAL A 296 -6.98 -2.26 -5.38
C VAL A 296 -7.15 -1.17 -6.43
N ASN A 297 -6.31 -0.13 -6.40
CA ASN A 297 -6.36 0.94 -7.39
C ASN A 297 -6.11 0.43 -8.81
N GLN A 298 -5.11 -0.44 -9.00
CA GLN A 298 -4.85 -1.08 -10.28
C GLN A 298 -6.05 -1.93 -10.72
N ALA A 299 -6.64 -2.70 -9.80
CA ALA A 299 -7.80 -3.52 -10.09
C ALA A 299 -9.00 -2.72 -10.57
N TRP A 300 -9.32 -1.64 -9.86
CA TRP A 300 -10.36 -0.70 -10.28
C TRP A 300 -10.09 -0.14 -11.67
N THR A 301 -8.83 0.26 -11.92
CA THR A 301 -8.41 0.86 -13.18
C THR A 301 -8.57 -0.09 -14.37
N TRP A 302 -8.10 -1.35 -14.27
CA TRP A 302 -8.24 -2.26 -15.41
C TRP A 302 -9.67 -2.80 -15.61
N LEU A 303 -10.51 -2.78 -14.57
CA LEU A 303 -11.91 -3.23 -14.66
C LEU A 303 -12.84 -2.15 -15.23
N SER A 304 -12.53 -0.87 -15.01
CA SER A 304 -13.43 0.24 -15.34
C SER A 304 -12.84 1.28 -16.29
N GLY A 305 -11.52 1.29 -16.48
CA GLY A 305 -10.76 2.37 -17.11
C GLY A 305 -10.47 3.55 -16.18
N LEU A 306 -10.97 3.54 -14.94
CA LEU A 306 -10.86 4.63 -13.96
C LEU A 306 -10.38 4.12 -12.59
N PRO A 307 -9.61 4.92 -11.82
CA PRO A 307 -9.12 4.50 -10.51
C PRO A 307 -10.24 4.51 -9.44
N LEU A 308 -9.86 4.27 -8.19
CA LEU A 308 -10.75 4.47 -7.03
C LEU A 308 -11.36 5.88 -7.00
N ARG A 309 -12.42 6.04 -6.19
CA ARG A 309 -13.27 7.25 -6.18
C ARG A 309 -13.96 7.47 -7.53
N THR A 310 -14.50 6.36 -8.04
CA THR A 310 -15.35 6.31 -9.22
C THR A 310 -16.65 5.64 -8.81
N GLU A 311 -17.77 6.33 -9.01
CA GLU A 311 -19.10 5.80 -8.70
C GLU A 311 -19.77 5.21 -9.94
N HIS A 312 -20.54 4.13 -9.73
CA HIS A 312 -21.33 3.47 -10.76
C HIS A 312 -22.76 4.00 -10.74
N SER A 313 -23.24 4.50 -11.88
CA SER A 313 -24.63 4.94 -12.04
C SER A 313 -25.24 4.35 -13.32
N PRO A 314 -26.58 4.36 -13.46
CA PRO A 314 -27.23 4.03 -14.73
C PRO A 314 -26.78 4.90 -15.91
N ALA A 315 -26.27 6.11 -15.65
CA ALA A 315 -25.72 7.01 -16.68
C ALA A 315 -24.25 6.68 -17.05
N GLY A 316 -23.63 5.71 -16.38
CA GLY A 316 -22.23 5.34 -16.55
C GLY A 316 -21.38 5.62 -15.31
N LEU A 317 -20.07 5.68 -15.52
CA LEU A 317 -19.08 5.90 -14.47
C LEU A 317 -18.81 7.39 -14.27
N THR A 318 -18.82 7.84 -13.01
CA THR A 318 -18.41 9.21 -12.65
C THR A 318 -17.18 9.15 -11.75
N HIS A 319 -16.06 9.65 -12.25
CA HIS A 319 -14.83 9.80 -11.46
C HIS A 319 -14.72 11.23 -10.93
N ASP A 320 -14.79 11.38 -9.60
CA ASP A 320 -14.55 12.64 -8.93
C ASP A 320 -13.82 12.39 -7.60
N PRO A 321 -12.48 12.43 -7.60
CA PRO A 321 -11.70 12.02 -6.45
C PRO A 321 -11.77 13.00 -5.27
N VAL A 322 -12.34 14.19 -5.46
CA VAL A 322 -12.57 15.16 -4.38
C VAL A 322 -13.93 14.92 -3.75
N ARG A 323 -14.99 14.78 -4.56
CA ARG A 323 -16.35 14.54 -4.06
C ARG A 323 -16.50 13.16 -3.44
N LEU A 324 -15.85 12.15 -4.03
CA LEU A 324 -16.03 10.74 -3.67
C LEU A 324 -14.98 10.23 -2.64
N ALA A 325 -14.29 11.14 -1.95
CA ALA A 325 -13.39 10.78 -0.86
C ALA A 325 -14.17 10.28 0.37
N CYS A 326 -13.76 9.15 0.94
CA CYS A 326 -14.43 8.50 2.09
C CYS A 326 -14.64 9.48 3.27
N SER A 327 -13.58 10.17 3.69
CA SER A 327 -13.65 11.12 4.82
C SER A 327 -14.65 12.25 4.58
N ARG A 328 -14.76 12.74 3.34
CA ARG A 328 -15.70 13.79 2.97
C ARG A 328 -17.14 13.28 2.97
N LEU A 329 -17.38 12.12 2.37
CA LEU A 329 -18.72 11.51 2.28
C LEU A 329 -19.29 11.25 3.67
N LEU A 330 -18.47 10.71 4.57
CA LEU A 330 -18.84 10.49 5.98
C LEU A 330 -19.10 11.82 6.71
N ALA A 331 -18.18 12.79 6.60
CA ALA A 331 -18.32 14.08 7.28
C ALA A 331 -19.55 14.88 6.84
N ARG A 332 -20.07 14.63 5.63
CA ARG A 332 -21.24 15.31 5.07
C ARG A 332 -22.53 14.50 5.16
N GLY A 333 -22.49 13.27 5.67
CA GLY A 333 -23.66 12.38 5.70
C GLY A 333 -24.19 12.05 4.31
N GLU A 334 -23.31 11.94 3.31
CA GLU A 334 -23.69 11.67 1.91
C GLU A 334 -23.82 10.16 1.59
N VAL A 335 -23.66 9.31 2.61
CA VAL A 335 -23.72 7.84 2.55
C VAL A 335 -24.52 7.32 3.75
N ASP A 336 -25.17 6.17 3.60
CA ASP A 336 -26.10 5.64 4.60
C ASP A 336 -25.69 4.27 5.19
N LEU A 337 -24.64 3.65 4.66
CA LEU A 337 -24.06 2.41 5.15
C LEU A 337 -22.56 2.38 4.88
N LEU A 338 -21.76 1.86 5.82
CA LEU A 338 -20.32 1.65 5.64
C LEU A 338 -20.00 0.15 5.58
N LEU A 339 -19.42 -0.31 4.47
CA LEU A 339 -18.74 -1.60 4.41
C LEU A 339 -17.22 -1.35 4.49
N TRP A 340 -16.58 -1.80 5.56
CA TRP A 340 -15.14 -1.60 5.81
C TRP A 340 -14.34 -2.90 5.64
N VAL A 341 -13.30 -2.88 4.81
CA VAL A 341 -12.42 -4.04 4.59
C VAL A 341 -11.02 -3.78 5.15
N ALA A 342 -10.55 -4.68 6.03
CA ALA A 342 -9.29 -4.56 6.74
C ALA A 342 -8.65 -5.94 7.02
N SER A 343 -7.99 -6.53 6.00
CA SER A 343 -7.47 -7.89 6.07
C SER A 343 -5.98 -8.02 6.39
N PHE A 344 -5.25 -6.96 6.79
CA PHE A 344 -3.79 -7.06 7.02
C PHE A 344 -3.38 -6.59 8.43
N GLN A 345 -3.27 -5.28 8.66
CA GLN A 345 -2.79 -4.74 9.94
C GLN A 345 -3.90 -4.71 11.00
N PRO A 346 -3.58 -4.96 12.28
CA PRO A 346 -4.55 -4.85 13.38
C PRO A 346 -4.96 -3.39 13.65
N GLY A 347 -4.17 -2.41 13.20
CA GLY A 347 -4.43 -1.00 13.43
C GLY A 347 -5.40 -0.34 12.45
N LEU A 348 -5.86 -1.05 11.40
CA LEU A 348 -6.74 -0.47 10.39
C LEU A 348 -8.24 -0.62 10.77
N ILE A 349 -8.63 0.11 11.82
CA ILE A 349 -10.01 0.13 12.31
C ILE A 349 -10.92 1.04 11.46
N PRO A 350 -12.23 0.77 11.38
CA PRO A 350 -13.18 1.65 10.71
C PRO A 350 -13.24 3.05 11.36
N PRO A 351 -13.59 4.10 10.60
CA PRO A 351 -13.83 5.44 11.15
C PRO A 351 -15.03 5.44 12.10
N ASP A 352 -15.00 6.33 13.09
CA ASP A 352 -16.12 6.54 14.00
C ASP A 352 -17.31 7.14 13.24
N THR A 353 -18.45 6.45 13.29
CA THR A 353 -19.68 6.83 12.59
C THR A 353 -20.90 6.15 13.21
N SER A 354 -22.05 6.83 13.16
CA SER A 354 -23.35 6.28 13.59
C SER A 354 -24.06 5.47 12.50
N LEU A 355 -23.47 5.35 11.30
CA LEU A 355 -24.02 4.54 10.22
C LEU A 355 -23.96 3.05 10.56
N PRO A 356 -24.91 2.22 10.08
CA PRO A 356 -24.74 0.77 10.10
C PRO A 356 -23.45 0.35 9.40
N GLN A 357 -22.71 -0.59 10.00
CA GLN A 357 -21.40 -1.01 9.50
C GLN A 357 -21.35 -2.51 9.20
N ILE A 358 -20.77 -2.87 8.05
CA ILE A 358 -20.39 -4.24 7.69
C ILE A 358 -18.86 -4.30 7.64
N ILE A 359 -18.23 -5.03 8.56
CA ILE A 359 -16.78 -5.06 8.70
C ILE A 359 -16.26 -6.42 8.27
N LEU A 360 -15.46 -6.43 7.21
CA LEU A 360 -14.69 -7.59 6.74
C LEU A 360 -13.25 -7.42 7.22
N GLY A 361 -12.97 -7.91 8.42
CA GLY A 361 -11.71 -7.64 9.11
C GLY A 361 -10.92 -8.91 9.41
N ARG A 362 -9.60 -8.77 9.58
CA ARG A 362 -8.81 -9.85 10.18
C ARG A 362 -9.38 -10.25 11.55
N PRO A 363 -9.16 -11.50 12.00
CA PRO A 363 -9.55 -11.94 13.33
C PRO A 363 -9.13 -10.97 14.45
N GLY A 364 -10.07 -10.64 15.33
CA GLY A 364 -9.84 -9.77 16.49
C GLY A 364 -9.69 -8.27 16.18
N LEU A 365 -9.97 -7.82 14.95
CA LEU A 365 -9.86 -6.39 14.58
C LEU A 365 -10.78 -5.50 15.41
N VAL A 366 -12.04 -5.89 15.56
CA VAL A 366 -13.04 -5.18 16.34
C VAL A 366 -13.98 -6.18 17.03
N ARG A 367 -14.49 -5.81 18.20
CA ARG A 367 -15.66 -6.46 18.80
C ARG A 367 -16.85 -5.55 18.54
N PRO A 368 -17.84 -5.96 17.74
CA PRO A 368 -18.91 -5.06 17.34
C PRO A 368 -19.84 -4.70 18.50
N GLU A 369 -20.25 -3.44 18.53
CA GLU A 369 -21.33 -2.88 19.35
C GLU A 369 -22.30 -2.12 18.43
N GLY A 370 -23.58 -2.03 18.80
CA GLY A 370 -24.58 -1.33 17.99
C GLY A 370 -24.91 -2.01 16.66
N ASP A 371 -25.20 -1.24 15.62
CA ASP A 371 -25.57 -1.74 14.29
C ASP A 371 -24.34 -2.12 13.45
N VAL A 372 -23.60 -3.13 13.93
CA VAL A 372 -22.40 -3.64 13.27
C VAL A 372 -22.50 -5.14 13.00
N VAL A 373 -22.23 -5.53 11.76
CA VAL A 373 -21.92 -6.90 11.35
C VAL A 373 -20.42 -7.03 11.20
N PHE A 374 -19.81 -8.01 11.85
CA PHE A 374 -18.39 -8.33 11.69
C PHE A 374 -18.24 -9.75 11.15
N ILE A 375 -17.49 -9.89 10.06
CA ILE A 375 -17.14 -11.17 9.45
C ILE A 375 -15.60 -11.27 9.42
N PRO A 376 -15.00 -12.22 10.15
CA PRO A 376 -13.57 -12.42 10.10
C PRO A 376 -13.16 -12.98 8.72
N VAL A 377 -12.11 -12.41 8.14
CA VAL A 377 -11.56 -12.82 6.84
C VAL A 377 -10.09 -13.22 6.95
N ALA A 378 -9.67 -14.13 6.09
CA ALA A 378 -8.29 -14.57 5.98
C ALA A 378 -7.38 -13.41 5.53
N THR A 379 -6.24 -13.28 6.19
CA THR A 379 -5.15 -12.36 5.83
C THR A 379 -4.34 -12.95 4.67
N PRO A 380 -4.30 -12.29 3.49
CA PRO A 380 -3.48 -12.75 2.37
C PRO A 380 -1.99 -12.77 2.74
N GLY A 381 -1.30 -13.87 2.43
CA GLY A 381 0.09 -14.11 2.81
C GLY A 381 0.30 -14.63 4.22
N ILE A 382 -0.78 -14.79 5.00
CA ILE A 382 -0.75 -15.47 6.31
C ILE A 382 -1.63 -16.71 6.29
N GLU A 383 -2.93 -16.52 6.04
CA GLU A 383 -3.97 -17.57 6.10
C GLU A 383 -4.49 -17.97 4.72
N ALA A 384 -4.34 -17.09 3.72
CA ALA A 384 -4.73 -17.35 2.34
C ALA A 384 -3.62 -16.95 1.36
N GLY A 385 -3.67 -17.51 0.15
CA GLY A 385 -2.90 -16.99 -0.97
C GLY A 385 -3.47 -15.66 -1.47
N GLY A 386 -2.73 -14.97 -2.33
CA GLY A 386 -3.21 -13.73 -2.93
C GLY A 386 -2.18 -13.09 -3.85
N HIS A 387 -2.50 -11.91 -4.38
CA HIS A 387 -1.56 -11.13 -5.18
C HIS A 387 -1.56 -9.67 -4.74
N LEU A 388 -0.37 -9.09 -4.61
CA LEU A 388 -0.18 -7.67 -4.34
C LEU A 388 0.79 -7.05 -5.35
N PHE A 389 0.56 -5.77 -5.63
CA PHE A 389 1.49 -4.96 -6.41
C PHE A 389 2.49 -4.29 -5.46
N ARG A 390 3.78 -4.37 -5.79
CA ARG A 390 4.86 -3.72 -5.05
C ARG A 390 4.90 -2.22 -5.38
N ALA A 391 5.49 -1.42 -4.48
CA ALA A 391 5.56 0.04 -4.60
C ALA A 391 6.16 0.55 -5.93
N ASP A 392 7.02 -0.24 -6.57
CA ASP A 392 7.62 0.06 -7.88
C ASP A 392 6.71 -0.23 -9.08
N GLY A 393 5.41 -0.39 -8.85
CA GLY A 393 4.41 -0.33 -9.90
C GLY A 393 4.21 -1.65 -10.64
N GLY A 394 5.16 -2.00 -11.50
CA GLY A 394 5.02 -3.08 -12.47
C GLY A 394 5.14 -4.50 -11.91
N VAL A 395 5.52 -4.65 -10.64
CA VAL A 395 5.84 -5.96 -10.05
C VAL A 395 4.67 -6.46 -9.22
N VAL A 396 4.08 -7.57 -9.66
CA VAL A 396 3.05 -8.32 -8.91
C VAL A 396 3.71 -9.51 -8.24
N LEU A 397 3.51 -9.65 -6.94
CA LEU A 397 4.06 -10.74 -6.16
C LEU A 397 2.95 -11.66 -5.64
N PRO A 398 3.11 -12.99 -5.80
CA PRO A 398 2.20 -13.95 -5.20
C PRO A 398 2.46 -14.02 -3.69
N LEU A 399 1.38 -13.98 -2.93
CA LEU A 399 1.40 -14.26 -1.50
C LEU A 399 1.08 -15.74 -1.29
N ARG A 400 1.85 -16.39 -0.42
CA ARG A 400 1.62 -17.77 0.00
C ARG A 400 1.22 -17.78 1.47
N PRO A 401 0.20 -18.56 1.87
CA PRO A 401 -0.13 -18.70 3.27
C PRO A 401 1.02 -19.37 4.02
N ILE A 402 1.27 -18.93 5.25
CA ILE A 402 2.26 -19.54 6.15
C ILE A 402 1.60 -20.52 7.12
N ARG A 403 0.27 -20.52 7.22
CA ARG A 403 -0.51 -21.45 8.06
C ARG A 403 -1.84 -21.82 7.40
N PRO A 404 -2.39 -23.01 7.69
CA PRO A 404 -3.74 -23.36 7.27
C PRO A 404 -4.79 -22.48 7.99
N SER A 405 -5.93 -22.27 7.33
CA SER A 405 -7.05 -21.51 7.90
C SER A 405 -8.38 -21.98 7.29
N SER A 406 -9.45 -21.89 8.08
CA SER A 406 -10.84 -22.05 7.63
C SER A 406 -11.55 -20.72 7.38
N LEU A 407 -10.85 -19.59 7.59
CA LEU A 407 -11.41 -18.27 7.35
C LEU A 407 -11.69 -18.05 5.86
N PRO A 408 -12.85 -17.48 5.50
CA PRO A 408 -13.10 -17.10 4.13
C PRO A 408 -12.21 -15.92 3.74
N THR A 409 -11.81 -15.87 2.49
CA THR A 409 -11.18 -14.69 1.88
C THR A 409 -12.21 -13.58 1.70
N VAL A 410 -11.74 -12.33 1.53
CA VAL A 410 -12.60 -11.19 1.16
C VAL A 410 -13.40 -11.50 -0.12
N ALA A 411 -12.77 -12.14 -1.11
CA ALA A 411 -13.42 -12.50 -2.36
C ALA A 411 -14.59 -13.48 -2.14
N GLU A 412 -14.41 -14.51 -1.32
CA GLU A 412 -15.46 -15.49 -1.01
C GLU A 412 -16.63 -14.87 -0.23
N VAL A 413 -16.34 -14.01 0.75
CA VAL A 413 -17.38 -13.27 1.49
C VAL A 413 -18.19 -12.39 0.54
N VAL A 414 -17.51 -11.64 -0.33
CA VAL A 414 -18.19 -10.72 -1.26
C VAL A 414 -18.99 -11.48 -2.32
N GLU A 415 -18.50 -12.61 -2.83
CA GLU A 415 -19.27 -13.48 -3.72
C GLU A 415 -20.52 -14.03 -3.01
N GLY A 416 -20.40 -14.42 -1.74
CA GLY A 416 -21.53 -14.82 -0.90
C GLY A 416 -22.56 -13.69 -0.68
N LEU A 417 -22.12 -12.44 -0.60
CA LEU A 417 -23.00 -11.26 -0.54
C LEU A 417 -23.71 -11.01 -1.87
N LEU A 418 -22.98 -11.07 -3.00
CA LEU A 418 -23.53 -10.88 -4.34
C LEU A 418 -24.66 -11.89 -4.63
N GLN A 419 -24.47 -13.16 -4.29
CA GLN A 419 -25.49 -14.20 -4.45
C GLN A 419 -26.77 -13.91 -3.66
N ARG A 420 -26.63 -13.43 -2.41
CA ARG A 420 -27.78 -13.05 -1.57
C ARG A 420 -28.48 -11.80 -2.08
N LEU A 421 -27.72 -10.80 -2.53
CA LEU A 421 -28.27 -9.58 -3.14
C LEU A 421 -29.05 -9.88 -4.41
N GLN A 422 -28.54 -10.78 -5.25
CA GLN A 422 -29.27 -11.26 -6.43
C GLN A 422 -30.59 -11.94 -6.03
N ALA A 423 -30.59 -12.78 -4.99
CA ALA A 423 -31.81 -13.42 -4.50
C ALA A 423 -32.83 -12.43 -3.91
N LEU A 424 -32.36 -11.35 -3.26
CA LEU A 424 -33.21 -10.33 -2.64
C LEU A 424 -33.78 -9.31 -3.65
N THR A 425 -32.98 -8.92 -4.64
CA THR A 425 -33.33 -7.82 -5.56
C THR A 425 -33.77 -8.30 -6.95
N GLY A 426 -33.47 -9.56 -7.30
CA GLY A 426 -33.69 -10.09 -8.65
C GLY A 426 -32.74 -9.50 -9.71
N ALA A 427 -31.80 -8.64 -9.34
CA ALA A 427 -30.83 -8.05 -10.26
C ALA A 427 -29.76 -9.06 -10.69
N PRO A 428 -29.28 -9.03 -11.95
CA PRO A 428 -28.14 -9.85 -12.37
C PRO A 428 -26.84 -9.45 -11.64
N ALA A 429 -26.02 -10.46 -11.31
CA ALA A 429 -24.77 -10.34 -10.54
C ALA A 429 -23.53 -9.92 -11.35
#